data_AF-A0A8U0IJ52-F1
#
_entry.id   AF-A0A8U0IJ52-F1
#
_cell.length_a   1.000
_cell.length_b   1.000
_cell.length_c   1.000
_cell.angle_alpha   90.00
_cell.angle_beta   90.00
_cell.angle_gamma   90.00
#
_symmetry.space_group_name_H-M   'P 1'
#
loop_
_entity.id
_entity.type
_entity.pdbx_description
1 polymer ?
#
loop_
_entity_poly.entity_id
_entity_poly.type
_entity_poly.pdbx_seq_one_letter_code
_entity_poly.pdbx_strand_id
1 'polypeptide(L)'
;MTQTPTSDSNPLSKQRKYRRLMYGVLLGGVAVALLLREVLGYPLVSEAVYWVAVIGFFAVLFGSSVTLFDERDRALEERASRWTLTILAPILAITASVGRLLPQVSDYALPDMVWPVLYGFIVVYVLFAVVYGALRYRS
;
A
#
# COMPACT_ATOMS: atom_id res chain seq x y z
N MET A 1 8.10 -5.89 47.49
CA MET A 1 9.12 -5.40 46.54
C MET A 1 8.72 -5.85 45.15
N THR A 2 8.06 -4.97 44.40
CA THR A 2 7.60 -5.21 43.03
C THR A 2 8.81 -5.06 42.10
N GLN A 3 9.28 -6.17 41.51
CA GLN A 3 10.41 -6.13 40.58
C GLN A 3 9.98 -5.43 39.30
N THR A 4 10.58 -4.29 39.00
CA THR A 4 10.49 -3.62 37.70
C THR A 4 11.27 -4.46 36.68
N PRO A 5 10.64 -4.89 35.56
CA PRO A 5 11.32 -5.70 34.57
C PRO A 5 12.46 -4.89 33.93
N THR A 6 13.66 -5.45 33.98
CA THR A 6 14.90 -4.91 33.41
C THR A 6 14.82 -4.84 31.88
N SER A 7 15.44 -3.79 31.34
CA SER A 7 15.24 -3.21 30.00
C SER A 7 15.72 -4.03 28.79
N ASP A 8 15.91 -5.35 28.86
CA ASP A 8 16.61 -6.11 27.80
C ASP A 8 15.77 -7.01 26.88
N SER A 9 14.45 -7.10 27.08
CA SER A 9 13.61 -7.86 26.14
C SER A 9 12.17 -7.37 26.09
N ASN A 10 11.96 -6.07 25.88
CA ASN A 10 10.60 -5.56 25.73
C ASN A 10 10.06 -5.95 24.33
N PRO A 11 9.09 -6.88 24.21
CA PRO A 11 8.58 -7.32 22.91
C PRO A 11 8.00 -6.17 22.09
N LEU A 12 7.48 -5.13 22.75
CA LEU A 12 6.94 -3.92 22.12
C LEU A 12 8.02 -3.07 21.44
N SER A 13 9.24 -3.02 22.00
CA SER A 13 10.35 -2.27 21.38
C SER A 13 10.85 -2.98 20.12
N LYS A 14 10.94 -4.32 20.15
CA LYS A 14 11.25 -5.14 18.97
C LYS A 14 10.18 -4.97 17.89
N GLN A 15 8.90 -5.04 18.25
CA GLN A 15 7.78 -4.87 17.30
C GLN A 15 7.84 -3.50 16.60
N ARG A 16 8.04 -2.41 17.36
CA ARG A 16 8.20 -1.06 16.78
C ARG A 16 9.42 -0.94 15.87
N LYS A 17 10.53 -1.58 16.23
CA LYS A 17 11.77 -1.57 15.43
C LYS A 17 11.56 -2.27 14.09
N TYR A 18 11.00 -3.47 14.09
CA TYR A 18 10.71 -4.20 12.84
C TYR A 18 9.66 -3.48 11.99
N ARG A 19 8.63 -2.89 12.59
CA ARG A 19 7.63 -2.10 11.86
C ARG A 19 8.24 -0.87 11.18
N ARG A 20 9.09 -0.13 11.89
CA ARG A 20 9.84 1.01 11.33
C ARG A 20 10.81 0.58 10.25
N LEU A 21 11.47 -0.56 10.42
CA LEU A 21 12.39 -1.10 9.42
C LEU A 21 11.63 -1.54 8.17
N MET A 22 10.48 -2.20 8.31
CA MET A 22 9.62 -2.61 7.20
C MET A 22 9.18 -1.42 6.35
N TYR A 23 8.57 -0.41 6.96
CA TYR A 23 8.16 0.81 6.23
C TYR A 23 9.35 1.66 5.81
N GLY A 24 10.44 1.66 6.58
CA GLY A 24 11.66 2.41 6.25
C GLY A 24 12.36 1.86 5.02
N VAL A 25 12.45 0.53 4.87
CA VAL A 25 13.00 -0.12 3.67
C VAL A 25 12.11 0.19 2.46
N LEU A 26 10.79 0.08 2.61
CA LEU A 26 9.87 0.36 1.50
C LEU A 26 9.91 1.83 1.08
N LEU A 27 9.64 2.76 2.01
CA LEU A 27 9.57 4.19 1.73
C LEU A 27 10.94 4.76 1.34
N GLY A 28 12.00 4.35 2.03
CA GLY A 28 13.37 4.74 1.71
C GLY A 28 13.80 4.22 0.34
N GLY A 29 13.51 2.94 0.05
CA GLY A 29 13.82 2.35 -1.25
C GLY A 29 13.06 3.00 -2.40
N VAL A 30 11.77 3.30 -2.22
CA VAL A 30 10.98 4.06 -3.21
C VAL A 30 11.55 5.47 -3.41
N ALA A 31 11.87 6.19 -2.34
CA ALA A 31 12.44 7.53 -2.45
C ALA A 31 13.79 7.53 -3.18
N VAL A 32 14.67 6.55 -2.88
CA VAL A 32 15.96 6.39 -3.56
C VAL A 32 15.76 6.01 -5.03
N ALA A 33 14.83 5.11 -5.34
CA ALA A 33 14.51 4.75 -6.72
C ALA A 33 14.02 5.97 -7.52
N LEU A 34 13.09 6.75 -6.98
CA LEU A 34 12.61 7.97 -7.62
C LEU A 34 13.76 8.98 -7.85
N LEU A 35 14.65 9.16 -6.89
CA LEU A 35 15.82 10.02 -7.05
C LEU A 35 16.75 9.51 -8.16
N LEU A 36 17.04 8.22 -8.19
CA LEU A 36 17.86 7.58 -9.24
C LEU A 36 17.28 7.79 -10.64
N ARG A 37 15.96 7.70 -10.77
CA ARG A 37 15.26 7.85 -12.04
C ARG A 37 15.20 9.31 -12.49
N GLU A 38 14.68 10.19 -11.64
CA GLU A 38 14.30 11.55 -12.03
C GLU A 38 15.47 12.54 -11.94
N VAL A 39 16.43 12.31 -11.03
CA VAL A 39 17.54 13.25 -10.79
C VAL A 39 18.84 12.75 -11.42
N LEU A 40 19.12 11.45 -11.29
CA LEU A 40 20.40 10.87 -11.72
C LEU A 40 20.34 10.20 -13.10
N GLY A 41 19.16 10.01 -13.68
CA GLY A 41 18.99 9.48 -15.04
C GLY A 41 19.33 7.99 -15.18
N TYR A 42 19.26 7.19 -14.11
CA TYR A 42 19.52 5.74 -14.14
C TYR A 42 18.22 4.93 -14.01
N PRO A 43 17.41 4.79 -15.08
CA PRO A 43 16.10 4.15 -15.00
C PRO A 43 16.19 2.65 -14.65
N LEU A 44 17.17 1.93 -15.21
CA LEU A 44 17.34 0.48 -14.94
C LEU A 44 17.79 0.21 -13.50
N VAL A 45 18.71 1.03 -12.97
CA VAL A 45 19.19 0.90 -11.60
C VAL A 45 18.09 1.29 -10.61
N SER A 46 17.33 2.35 -10.90
CA SER A 46 16.14 2.72 -10.13
C SER A 46 15.17 1.55 -9.99
N GLU A 47 14.84 0.89 -11.10
CA GLU A 47 13.89 -0.22 -11.09
C GLU A 47 14.41 -1.40 -10.25
N ALA A 48 15.69 -1.74 -10.39
CA ALA A 48 16.32 -2.78 -9.56
C ALA A 48 16.24 -2.43 -8.06
N VAL A 49 16.54 -1.17 -7.69
CA VAL A 49 16.46 -0.70 -6.29
C VAL A 49 15.02 -0.76 -5.77
N TYR A 50 14.05 -0.36 -6.59
CA TYR A 50 12.63 -0.46 -6.25
C TYR A 50 12.24 -1.92 -5.94
N TRP A 51 12.59 -2.87 -6.81
CA TRP A 51 12.28 -4.29 -6.57
C TRP A 51 13.00 -4.86 -5.34
N VAL A 52 14.25 -4.48 -5.11
CA VAL A 52 14.99 -4.88 -3.89
C VAL A 52 14.28 -4.36 -2.64
N ALA A 53 13.75 -3.14 -2.67
CA ALA A 53 12.98 -2.58 -1.56
C ALA A 53 11.65 -3.32 -1.32
N VAL A 54 10.93 -3.66 -2.40
CA VAL A 54 9.71 -4.47 -2.33
C VAL A 54 10.00 -5.85 -1.74
N ILE A 55 11.05 -6.53 -2.21
CA ILE A 55 11.48 -7.83 -1.67
C ILE A 55 11.88 -7.68 -0.20
N GLY A 56 12.63 -6.63 0.15
CA GLY A 56 13.02 -6.34 1.53
C GLY A 56 11.82 -6.12 2.45
N PHE A 57 10.78 -5.43 1.98
CA PHE A 57 9.52 -5.28 2.71
C PHE A 57 8.89 -6.64 3.01
N PHE A 58 8.75 -7.52 2.02
CA PHE A 58 8.18 -8.85 2.21
C PHE A 58 9.06 -9.75 3.08
N ALA A 59 10.39 -9.65 2.95
CA ALA A 59 11.33 -10.38 3.79
C ALA A 59 11.17 -10.01 5.27
N VAL A 60 10.92 -8.73 5.58
CA VAL A 60 10.67 -8.28 6.96
C VAL A 60 9.27 -8.70 7.43
N LEU A 61 8.27 -8.59 6.56
CA LEU A 61 6.88 -8.94 6.89
C LEU A 61 6.74 -10.43 7.24
N PHE A 62 7.34 -11.33 6.45
CA PHE A 62 7.25 -12.77 6.65
C PHE A 62 8.38 -13.35 7.51
N GLY A 63 9.52 -12.66 7.60
CA GLY A 63 10.69 -13.11 8.36
C GLY A 63 10.74 -12.64 9.81
N SER A 64 9.83 -11.74 10.24
CA SER A 64 9.83 -11.28 11.62
C SER A 64 9.34 -12.37 12.59
N SER A 65 10.09 -12.61 13.67
CA SER A 65 9.75 -13.58 14.72
C SER A 65 8.70 -13.10 15.73
N VAL A 66 8.10 -11.93 15.50
CA VAL A 66 7.15 -11.28 16.42
C VAL A 66 5.91 -10.90 15.61
N THR A 67 4.73 -11.02 16.22
CA THR A 67 3.48 -10.52 15.63
C THR A 67 3.57 -9.00 15.45
N LEU A 68 3.76 -8.55 14.21
CA LEU A 68 3.95 -7.13 13.91
C LEU A 68 2.70 -6.30 14.15
N PHE A 69 1.52 -6.92 14.06
CA PHE A 69 0.21 -6.29 14.24
C PHE A 69 -0.54 -7.01 15.36
N ASP A 70 -1.05 -6.21 16.30
CA ASP A 70 -1.91 -6.68 17.39
C ASP A 70 -3.40 -6.60 16.98
N GLU A 71 -4.30 -7.18 17.77
CA GLU A 71 -5.75 -7.19 17.48
C GLU A 71 -6.31 -5.78 17.27
N ARG A 72 -5.83 -4.81 18.06
CA ARG A 72 -6.25 -3.40 17.93
C ARG A 72 -5.80 -2.79 16.61
N ASP A 73 -4.59 -3.12 16.14
CA ASP A 73 -4.07 -2.62 14.86
C ASP A 73 -4.88 -3.22 13.70
N ARG A 74 -5.21 -4.51 13.79
CA ARG A 74 -6.04 -5.19 12.79
C ARG A 74 -7.46 -4.62 12.72
N ALA A 75 -8.10 -4.37 13.87
CA ALA A 75 -9.42 -3.74 13.90
C ALA A 75 -9.40 -2.32 13.30
N LEU A 76 -8.31 -1.57 13.50
CA LEU A 76 -8.13 -0.26 12.89
C LEU A 76 -7.93 -0.38 11.37
N GLU A 77 -7.11 -1.32 10.92
CA GLU A 77 -6.85 -1.58 9.50
C GLU A 77 -8.11 -2.01 8.74
N GLU A 78 -8.93 -2.88 9.34
CA GLU A 78 -10.23 -3.28 8.78
C GLU A 78 -11.19 -2.10 8.63
N ARG A 79 -11.23 -1.18 9.62
CA ARG A 79 -12.03 0.04 9.52
C ARG A 79 -11.48 1.01 8.48
N ALA A 80 -10.17 1.23 8.49
CA ALA A 80 -9.52 2.15 7.57
C ALA A 80 -9.69 1.68 6.11
N SER A 81 -9.40 0.42 5.82
CA SER A 81 -9.57 -0.18 4.48
C SER A 81 -11.02 -0.08 3.99
N ARG A 82 -12.01 -0.37 4.86
CA ARG A 82 -13.42 -0.19 4.52
C ARG A 82 -13.76 1.25 4.16
N TRP A 83 -13.31 2.22 4.95
CA TRP A 83 -13.54 3.64 4.67
C TRP A 83 -12.83 4.08 3.40
N THR A 84 -11.57 3.69 3.20
CA THR A 84 -10.80 3.99 1.99
C THR A 84 -11.51 3.47 0.75
N LEU A 85 -11.93 2.20 0.73
CA LEU A 85 -12.65 1.63 -0.42
C LEU A 85 -14.02 2.29 -0.63
N THR A 86 -14.74 2.61 0.45
CA THR A 86 -16.04 3.29 0.37
C THR A 86 -15.93 4.69 -0.23
N ILE A 87 -14.89 5.45 0.15
CA ILE A 87 -14.66 6.82 -0.32
C ILE A 87 -14.06 6.84 -1.73
N LEU A 88 -13.15 5.92 -2.02
CA LEU A 88 -12.45 5.88 -3.30
C LEU A 88 -13.39 5.52 -4.46
N ALA A 89 -14.42 4.69 -4.23
CA ALA A 89 -15.36 4.26 -5.25
C ALA A 89 -16.11 5.43 -5.92
N PRO A 90 -16.80 6.33 -5.17
CA PRO A 90 -17.47 7.48 -5.77
C PRO A 90 -16.47 8.47 -6.40
N ILE A 91 -15.28 8.66 -5.81
CA ILE A 91 -14.23 9.51 -6.40
C ILE A 91 -13.85 9.01 -7.80
N LEU A 92 -13.61 7.70 -7.94
CA LEU A 92 -13.27 7.09 -9.22
C LEU A 92 -14.45 7.15 -10.21
N ALA A 93 -15.67 6.92 -9.75
CA ALA A 93 -16.86 7.02 -10.58
C ALA A 93 -17.06 8.44 -11.16
N ILE A 94 -16.87 9.46 -10.32
CA ILE A 94 -16.90 10.86 -10.74
C ILE A 94 -15.76 11.14 -11.71
N THR A 95 -14.52 10.76 -11.36
CA THR A 95 -13.33 10.99 -12.20
C THR A 95 -13.49 10.38 -13.58
N ALA A 96 -13.94 9.12 -13.66
CA ALA A 96 -14.20 8.44 -14.92
C ALA A 96 -15.35 9.09 -15.72
N SER A 97 -16.37 9.60 -15.03
CA SER A 97 -17.51 10.27 -15.69
C SER A 97 -17.10 11.62 -16.27
N VAL A 98 -16.37 12.43 -15.49
CA VAL A 98 -15.77 13.68 -15.98
C VAL A 98 -14.84 13.36 -17.16
N GLY A 99 -13.98 12.35 -17.05
CA GLY A 99 -13.06 11.96 -18.12
C GLY A 99 -13.74 11.56 -19.44
N ARG A 100 -14.94 10.96 -19.39
CA ARG A 100 -15.73 10.64 -20.59
C ARG A 100 -16.43 11.86 -21.19
N LEU A 101 -16.88 12.79 -20.34
CA LEU A 101 -17.67 13.95 -20.77
C LEU A 101 -16.80 15.14 -21.18
N LEU A 102 -15.60 15.27 -20.64
CA LEU A 102 -14.71 16.40 -20.87
C LEU A 102 -14.41 16.65 -22.37
N PRO A 103 -14.14 15.61 -23.20
CA PRO A 103 -13.93 15.81 -24.64
C PRO A 103 -15.20 16.17 -25.41
N GLN A 104 -16.39 15.97 -24.82
CA GLN A 104 -17.68 16.32 -25.45
C GLN A 104 -18.04 17.79 -25.23
N VAL A 105 -17.46 18.42 -24.20
CA VAL A 105 -17.76 19.80 -23.80
C VAL A 105 -16.56 20.73 -23.90
N SER A 106 -15.38 20.21 -24.26
CA SER A 106 -14.13 20.95 -24.40
C SER A 106 -13.19 20.25 -25.38
N ASP A 107 -12.21 20.98 -25.92
CA ASP A 107 -11.15 20.41 -26.77
C ASP A 107 -10.09 19.63 -25.95
N TYR A 108 -10.30 19.47 -24.65
CA TYR A 108 -9.36 18.78 -23.76
C TYR A 108 -9.72 17.30 -23.63
N ALA A 109 -8.75 16.45 -23.94
CA ALA A 109 -8.78 15.01 -23.68
C ALA A 109 -7.82 14.65 -22.54
N LEU A 110 -8.23 13.70 -21.69
CA LEU A 110 -7.33 13.14 -20.69
C LEU A 110 -6.18 12.38 -21.38
N PRO A 111 -4.95 12.41 -20.82
CA PRO A 111 -3.86 11.58 -21.30
C PRO A 111 -4.24 10.09 -21.32
N ASP A 112 -3.80 9.37 -22.35
CA ASP A 112 -4.14 7.94 -22.53
C ASP A 112 -3.77 7.07 -21.32
N MET A 113 -2.73 7.46 -20.57
CA MET A 113 -2.27 6.76 -19.36
C MET A 113 -3.28 6.81 -18.20
N VAL A 114 -4.25 7.72 -18.20
CA VAL A 114 -5.26 7.83 -17.14
C VAL A 114 -6.21 6.63 -17.15
N TRP A 115 -6.57 6.11 -18.34
CA TRP A 115 -7.50 4.99 -18.46
C TRP A 115 -6.97 3.69 -17.84
N PRO A 116 -5.75 3.22 -18.14
CA PRO A 116 -5.15 2.07 -17.46
C PRO A 116 -5.13 2.21 -15.94
N VAL A 117 -4.84 3.40 -15.41
CA VAL A 117 -4.83 3.66 -13.96
C VAL A 117 -6.23 3.49 -13.37
N LEU A 118 -7.26 4.05 -14.01
CA LEU A 118 -8.66 3.88 -13.59
C LEU A 118 -9.08 2.41 -13.62
N TYR A 119 -8.71 1.67 -14.65
CA TYR A 119 -8.96 0.22 -14.72
C TYR A 119 -8.21 -0.56 -13.64
N GLY A 120 -6.99 -0.15 -13.30
CA GLY A 120 -6.23 -0.73 -12.19
C GLY A 120 -6.98 -0.63 -10.86
N PHE A 121 -7.62 0.50 -10.59
CA PHE A 121 -8.48 0.61 -9.40
C PHE A 121 -9.74 -0.25 -9.48
N ILE A 122 -10.35 -0.39 -10.65
CA ILE A 122 -11.50 -1.31 -10.84
C ILE A 122 -11.09 -2.74 -10.48
N VAL A 123 -9.89 -3.18 -10.87
CA VAL A 123 -9.35 -4.50 -10.50
C VAL A 123 -9.30 -4.69 -8.99
N VAL A 124 -8.94 -3.67 -8.21
CA VAL A 124 -8.96 -3.74 -6.73
C VAL A 124 -10.36 -4.04 -6.20
N TYR A 125 -11.39 -3.37 -6.71
CA TYR A 125 -12.79 -3.62 -6.29
C TYR A 125 -13.30 -4.98 -6.74
N VAL A 126 -12.98 -5.40 -7.96
CA VAL A 126 -13.35 -6.73 -8.47
C VAL A 126 -12.68 -7.81 -7.64
N LEU A 127 -11.37 -7.68 -7.37
CA LEU A 127 -10.64 -8.61 -6.53
C LEU A 127 -11.22 -8.67 -5.12
N PHE A 128 -11.54 -7.52 -4.52
CA PHE A 128 -12.22 -7.47 -3.22
C PHE A 128 -13.56 -8.22 -3.26
N ALA A 129 -14.40 -7.98 -4.27
CA ALA A 129 -15.68 -8.66 -4.42
C ALA A 129 -15.55 -10.17 -4.59
N VAL A 130 -14.58 -10.63 -5.40
CA VAL A 130 -14.28 -12.05 -5.61
C VAL A 130 -13.80 -12.72 -4.33
N VAL A 131 -12.82 -12.12 -3.65
CA VAL A 131 -12.27 -12.66 -2.40
C VAL A 131 -13.34 -12.69 -1.30
N TYR A 132 -14.09 -11.60 -1.13
CA TYR A 132 -15.19 -11.53 -0.16
C TYR A 132 -16.27 -12.58 -0.46
N GLY A 133 -16.69 -12.70 -1.72
CA GLY A 133 -17.64 -13.72 -2.15
C GLY A 133 -17.14 -15.12 -1.84
N ALA A 134 -15.92 -15.46 -2.24
CA ALA A 134 -15.32 -16.77 -2.00
C ALA A 134 -15.22 -17.12 -0.50
N LEU A 135 -14.86 -16.16 0.35
CA LEU A 135 -14.83 -16.36 1.80
C LEU A 135 -16.23 -16.56 2.37
N ARG A 136 -17.22 -15.78 1.91
CA ARG A 136 -18.62 -15.89 2.34
C ARG A 136 -19.26 -17.22 1.96
N TYR A 137 -18.89 -17.81 0.82
CA TYR A 137 -19.39 -19.13 0.42
C TYR A 137 -18.75 -20.29 1.19
N ARG A 138 -17.59 -20.06 1.82
CA ARG A 138 -16.85 -21.07 2.60
C ARG A 138 -17.19 -21.05 4.09
N SER A 139 -17.83 -19.98 4.57
CA SER A 139 -18.33 -19.81 5.94
C SER A 139 -19.77 -20.31 6.06
#